data_AF-A0AAX4HB39-F1
#
_entry.id   AF-A0AAX4HB39-F1
#
_cell.length_a   1.000
_cell.length_b   1.000
_cell.length_c   1.000
_cell.angle_alpha   90.00
_cell.angle_beta   90.00
_cell.angle_gamma   90.00
#
_symmetry.space_group_name_H-M   'P 1'
#
loop_
_entity.id
_entity.type
_entity.pdbx_description
1 polymer ?
#
loop_
_entity_poly.entity_id
_entity_poly.type
_entity_poly.pdbx_seq_one_letter_code
_entity_poly.pdbx_strand_id
1 'polypeptide(L)'
;MPPRSQIKDSASESEAKPNTTSRAANKARNAVAAAAQLELLSKHIHSNGPKDQQPIDPLDFSSMHEDALRRYNKKYDLQLPEVQSLNDNILQLELGKKSCSAKKAARVQKISKQDLAMNVQKHFLAMNVRENEILAGFLYKVKNQKKDFKLTF
;
A
#
# COMPACT_ATOMS: atom_id res chain seq x y z
N MET A 1 21.03 9.00 -60.03
CA MET A 1 20.87 9.27 -58.57
C MET A 1 19.93 10.45 -58.43
N PRO A 2 18.68 10.23 -57.99
CA PRO A 2 17.69 11.30 -57.86
C PRO A 2 17.88 12.09 -56.55
N PRO A 3 17.55 13.40 -56.52
CA PRO A 3 17.74 14.26 -55.36
C PRO A 3 16.61 14.14 -54.32
N ARG A 4 17.03 14.44 -53.08
CA ARG A 4 16.33 14.45 -51.79
C ARG A 4 14.97 15.19 -51.82
N SER A 5 13.90 14.48 -51.49
CA SER A 5 12.58 15.05 -51.22
C SER A 5 12.58 15.76 -49.86
N GLN A 6 12.44 17.09 -49.87
CA GLN A 6 12.07 17.85 -48.68
C GLN A 6 10.54 17.82 -48.56
N ILE A 7 10.07 17.10 -47.54
CA ILE A 7 8.69 17.16 -47.08
C ILE A 7 8.47 18.56 -46.51
N LYS A 8 7.45 19.24 -47.02
CA LYS A 8 6.98 20.56 -46.59
C LYS A 8 6.57 20.50 -45.12
N ASP A 9 7.34 21.12 -44.25
CA ASP A 9 6.83 21.48 -42.93
C ASP A 9 5.79 22.59 -43.08
N SER A 10 4.64 22.32 -42.47
CA SER A 10 3.46 23.18 -42.45
C SER A 10 3.84 24.58 -41.95
N ALA A 11 3.76 25.55 -42.86
CA ALA A 11 3.67 26.96 -42.48
C ALA A 11 2.33 27.15 -41.75
N SER A 12 2.38 27.15 -40.43
CA SER A 12 1.27 27.65 -39.62
C SER A 12 1.23 29.16 -39.81
N GLU A 13 0.26 29.62 -40.61
CA GLU A 13 -0.09 31.02 -40.78
C GLU A 13 -0.45 31.62 -39.42
N SER A 14 0.54 32.22 -38.76
CA SER A 14 0.28 33.20 -37.72
C SER A 14 0.25 34.56 -38.39
N GLU A 15 -0.92 34.96 -38.91
CA GLU A 15 -1.24 36.38 -39.09
C GLU A 15 -1.21 37.05 -37.71
N ALA A 16 -0.01 37.41 -37.25
CA ALA A 16 0.15 38.32 -36.14
C ALA A 16 -0.11 39.73 -36.66
N LYS A 17 -1.39 40.13 -36.69
CA LYS A 17 -1.73 41.56 -36.68
C LYS A 17 -0.97 42.20 -35.51
N PRO A 18 -0.20 43.29 -35.72
CA PRO A 18 0.48 43.97 -34.62
C PRO A 18 -0.58 44.75 -33.83
N ASN A 19 -1.38 44.04 -33.04
CA ASN A 19 -2.14 44.67 -31.98
C ASN A 19 -1.10 45.25 -31.02
N THR A 20 -1.02 46.58 -30.98
CA THR A 20 -0.33 47.39 -30.00
C THR A 20 -0.93 47.15 -28.61
N THR A 21 -0.72 45.94 -28.14
CA THR A 21 -1.12 45.50 -26.81
C THR A 21 -0.05 46.02 -25.88
N SER A 22 -0.41 46.97 -25.03
CA SER A 22 0.52 47.57 -24.08
C SER A 22 1.25 46.48 -23.29
N ARG A 23 2.51 46.72 -22.89
CA ARG A 23 3.28 45.78 -22.05
C ARG A 23 2.48 45.32 -20.82
N ALA A 24 1.56 46.16 -20.33
CA ALA A 24 0.64 45.85 -19.25
C ALA A 24 -0.41 44.76 -19.60
N ALA A 25 -0.98 44.77 -20.81
CA ALA A 25 -1.97 43.79 -21.23
C ALA A 25 -1.37 42.40 -21.53
N ASN A 26 -0.13 42.33 -22.04
CA ASN A 26 0.59 41.06 -22.17
C ASN A 26 1.00 40.49 -20.80
N LYS A 27 1.38 41.36 -19.84
CA LYS A 27 1.64 40.96 -18.45
C LYS A 27 0.39 40.38 -17.78
N ALA A 28 -0.77 41.00 -18.00
CA ALA A 28 -2.05 40.52 -17.47
C ALA A 28 -2.44 39.14 -18.02
N ARG A 29 -2.31 38.92 -19.34
CA ARG A 29 -2.58 37.61 -19.95
C ARG A 29 -1.65 36.51 -19.46
N ASN A 30 -0.35 36.80 -19.32
CA ASN A 30 0.60 35.84 -18.77
C ASN A 30 0.32 35.54 -17.28
N ALA A 31 -0.12 36.53 -16.51
CA ALA A 31 -0.51 36.32 -15.12
C ALA A 31 -1.75 35.41 -14.99
N VAL A 32 -2.74 35.58 -15.87
CA VAL A 32 -3.94 34.72 -15.91
C VAL A 32 -3.57 33.28 -16.34
N ALA A 33 -2.72 33.13 -17.36
CA ALA A 33 -2.26 31.82 -17.79
C ALA A 33 -1.44 31.09 -16.70
N ALA A 34 -0.57 31.83 -15.98
CA ALA A 34 0.17 31.27 -14.85
C ALA A 34 -0.75 30.88 -13.69
N ALA A 35 -1.77 31.67 -13.39
CA ALA A 35 -2.76 31.34 -12.36
C ALA A 35 -3.56 30.08 -12.70
N ALA A 36 -3.99 29.94 -13.97
CA ALA A 36 -4.69 28.74 -14.44
C ALA A 36 -3.80 27.48 -14.36
N GLN A 37 -2.50 27.60 -14.64
CA GLN A 37 -1.55 26.50 -14.48
C GLN A 37 -1.39 26.10 -13.01
N LEU A 38 -1.25 27.06 -12.09
CA LEU A 38 -1.15 26.77 -10.66
C LEU A 38 -2.42 26.08 -10.12
N GLU A 39 -3.60 26.49 -10.60
CA GLU A 39 -4.86 25.84 -10.22
C GLU A 39 -4.91 24.39 -10.71
N LEU A 40 -4.51 24.12 -11.95
CA LEU A 40 -4.42 22.76 -12.50
C LEU A 40 -3.43 21.90 -11.72
N LEU A 41 -2.25 22.44 -11.40
CA LEU A 41 -1.23 21.75 -10.61
C LEU A 41 -1.74 21.44 -9.20
N SER A 42 -2.42 22.38 -8.53
CA SER A 42 -2.98 22.13 -7.18
C SER A 42 -4.07 21.07 -7.15
N LYS A 43 -4.85 20.92 -8.23
CA LYS A 43 -5.95 19.94 -8.32
C LYS A 43 -5.47 18.54 -8.71
N HIS A 44 -4.34 18.42 -9.41
CA HIS A 44 -3.88 17.16 -9.99
C HIS A 44 -2.53 16.67 -9.45
N ILE A 45 -1.75 17.53 -8.79
CA ILE A 45 -0.52 17.14 -8.09
C ILE A 45 -0.85 16.95 -6.62
N HIS A 46 -1.15 15.70 -6.28
CA HIS A 46 -1.21 15.25 -4.90
C HIS A 46 0.22 14.90 -4.48
N SER A 47 0.71 15.52 -3.42
CA SER A 47 2.00 15.15 -2.84
C SER A 47 1.91 13.71 -2.31
N ASN A 48 2.81 12.84 -2.77
CA ASN A 48 2.98 11.48 -2.23
C ASN A 48 3.98 11.49 -1.07
N GLY A 49 4.05 12.58 -0.32
CA GLY A 49 4.95 12.73 0.80
C GLY A 49 4.64 11.72 1.90
N PRO A 50 5.63 11.27 2.69
CA PRO A 50 5.39 10.39 3.84
C PRO A 50 4.40 10.97 4.87
N LYS A 51 4.18 12.29 4.84
CA LYS A 51 3.26 13.02 5.73
C LYS A 51 1.83 13.14 5.17
N ASP A 52 1.61 12.84 3.89
CA ASP A 52 0.28 12.87 3.26
C ASP A 52 -0.48 11.55 3.42
N GLN A 53 0.22 10.47 3.78
CA GLN A 53 -0.42 9.22 4.15
C GLN A 53 -1.06 9.38 5.54
N GLN A 54 -2.33 9.02 5.64
CA GLN A 54 -3.00 8.95 6.94
C GLN A 54 -2.23 7.99 7.85
N PRO A 55 -1.99 8.35 9.12
CA PRO A 55 -1.35 7.46 10.06
C PRO A 55 -2.19 6.19 10.18
N ILE A 56 -1.55 5.04 10.00
CA ILE A 56 -2.20 3.74 10.14
C ILE A 56 -2.65 3.61 11.60
N ASP A 57 -3.91 3.24 11.81
CA ASP A 57 -4.44 2.98 13.15
C ASP A 57 -3.63 1.84 13.79
N PRO A 58 -3.07 2.01 15.00
CA PRO A 58 -2.36 0.94 15.69
C PRO A 58 -3.18 -0.33 15.91
N LEU A 59 -4.52 -0.27 15.87
CA LEU A 59 -5.40 -1.44 15.96
C LEU A 59 -5.87 -1.98 14.59
N ASP A 60 -5.26 -1.57 13.48
CA ASP A 60 -5.56 -2.13 12.17
C ASP A 60 -4.89 -3.51 11.99
N PHE A 61 -5.66 -4.57 12.22
CA PHE A 61 -5.21 -5.96 12.04
C PHE A 61 -5.03 -6.36 10.57
N SER A 62 -5.63 -5.63 9.63
CA SER A 62 -5.53 -5.94 8.20
C SER A 62 -4.20 -5.50 7.59
N SER A 63 -3.64 -4.37 8.05
CA SER A 63 -2.30 -3.91 7.65
C SER A 63 -1.17 -4.68 8.33
N MET A 64 -1.42 -5.36 9.46
CA MET A 64 -0.40 -6.17 10.14
C MET A 64 0.17 -7.29 9.26
N HIS A 65 1.42 -7.67 9.56
CA HIS A 65 2.12 -8.75 8.86
C HIS A 65 1.49 -10.11 9.16
N GLU A 66 1.44 -10.99 8.16
CA GLU A 66 0.85 -12.33 8.29
C GLU A 66 1.49 -13.14 9.43
N ASP A 67 2.82 -13.10 9.54
CA ASP A 67 3.55 -13.74 10.65
C ASP A 67 3.11 -13.26 12.03
N ALA A 68 2.75 -11.98 12.18
CA ALA A 68 2.27 -11.48 13.46
C ALA A 68 0.92 -12.10 13.82
N LEU A 69 0.02 -12.19 12.84
CA LEU A 69 -1.29 -12.85 12.99
C LEU A 69 -1.14 -14.34 13.27
N ARG A 70 -0.24 -15.05 12.56
CA ARG A 70 0.08 -16.47 12.81
C ARG A 70 0.66 -16.69 14.21
N ARG A 71 1.60 -15.84 14.65
CA ARG A 71 2.15 -15.90 16.02
C ARG A 71 1.07 -15.67 17.06
N TYR A 72 0.14 -14.75 16.81
CA TYR A 72 -1.00 -14.53 17.70
C TYR A 72 -1.90 -15.76 17.79
N ASN A 73 -2.29 -16.32 16.63
CA ASN A 73 -3.08 -17.55 16.56
C ASN A 73 -2.43 -18.70 17.35
N LYS A 74 -1.11 -18.89 17.20
CA LYS A 74 -0.35 -19.91 17.95
C LYS A 74 -0.23 -19.61 19.44
N LYS A 75 -0.17 -18.34 19.84
CA LYS A 75 0.00 -17.94 21.25
C LYS A 75 -1.29 -18.15 22.06
N TYR A 76 -2.44 -17.93 21.43
CA TYR A 76 -3.75 -18.03 22.05
C TYR A 76 -4.53 -19.28 21.61
N ASP A 77 -3.87 -20.20 20.88
CA ASP A 77 -4.43 -21.46 20.40
C ASP A 77 -5.83 -21.33 19.76
N LEU A 78 -6.02 -20.34 18.88
CA LEU A 78 -7.33 -20.06 18.27
C LEU A 78 -7.76 -21.13 17.25
N GLN A 79 -6.89 -22.08 16.94
CA GLN A 79 -7.11 -23.16 15.97
C GLN A 79 -7.57 -22.66 14.58
N LEU A 80 -7.21 -21.42 14.23
CA LEU A 80 -7.56 -20.87 12.92
C LEU A 80 -6.70 -21.53 11.82
N PRO A 81 -7.29 -21.86 10.66
CA PRO A 81 -6.53 -22.46 9.57
C PRO A 81 -5.42 -21.54 9.04
N GLU A 82 -4.49 -22.10 8.28
CA GLU A 82 -3.41 -21.32 7.69
C GLU A 82 -3.91 -20.35 6.60
N VAL A 83 -3.21 -19.23 6.45
CA VAL A 83 -3.51 -18.26 5.41
C VAL A 83 -3.14 -18.82 4.03
N GLN A 84 -4.00 -18.55 3.05
CA GLN A 84 -3.78 -18.90 1.66
C GLN A 84 -2.60 -18.11 1.07
N SER A 85 -1.60 -18.83 0.58
CA SER A 85 -0.43 -18.24 -0.09
C SER A 85 -0.70 -18.03 -1.58
N LEU A 86 0.06 -17.15 -2.21
CA LEU A 86 0.09 -17.00 -3.67
C LEU A 86 0.41 -18.33 -4.37
N ASN A 87 1.29 -19.15 -3.79
CA ASN A 87 1.60 -20.47 -4.32
C ASN A 87 0.38 -21.39 -4.34
N ASP A 88 -0.50 -21.29 -3.34
CA ASP A 88 -1.74 -22.05 -3.31
C ASP A 88 -2.70 -21.62 -4.42
N ASN A 89 -2.77 -20.30 -4.70
CA ASN A 89 -3.53 -19.79 -5.83
C ASN A 89 -3.00 -20.37 -7.14
N ILE A 90 -1.68 -20.32 -7.38
CA ILE A 90 -1.04 -20.91 -8.58
C ILE A 90 -1.37 -22.40 -8.71
N LEU A 91 -1.35 -23.15 -7.61
CA LEU A 91 -1.68 -24.57 -7.60
C LEU A 91 -3.17 -24.84 -7.93
N GLN A 92 -4.05 -23.89 -7.66
CA GLN A 92 -5.48 -23.97 -7.98
C GLN A 92 -5.80 -23.59 -9.44
N LEU A 93 -4.87 -22.97 -10.19
CA LEU A 93 -5.03 -22.75 -11.64
C LEU A 93 -4.90 -24.05 -12.44
N GLU A 94 -5.36 -24.05 -13.70
CA GLU A 94 -5.36 -25.21 -14.61
C GLU A 94 -4.00 -25.91 -14.73
N LEU A 95 -2.91 -25.14 -14.68
CA LEU A 95 -1.53 -25.63 -14.72
C LEU A 95 -1.18 -26.46 -13.48
N GLY A 96 -1.67 -26.06 -12.31
CA GLY A 96 -1.35 -26.66 -11.02
C GLY A 96 -2.30 -27.79 -10.61
N LYS A 97 -3.56 -27.79 -11.07
CA LYS A 97 -4.63 -28.71 -10.63
C LYS A 97 -4.28 -30.19 -10.70
N LYS A 98 -3.48 -30.60 -11.70
CA LYS A 98 -3.09 -32.01 -11.90
C LYS A 98 -1.87 -32.42 -11.07
N SER A 99 -1.17 -31.46 -10.45
CA SER A 99 0.01 -31.74 -9.64
C SER A 99 -0.34 -32.48 -8.34
N CYS A 100 0.61 -33.27 -7.83
CA CYS A 100 0.47 -33.91 -6.53
C CYS A 100 0.32 -32.89 -5.39
N SER A 101 0.95 -31.72 -5.52
CA SER A 101 0.86 -30.61 -4.57
C SER A 101 -0.53 -30.01 -4.50
N ALA A 102 -1.23 -29.84 -5.63
CA ALA A 102 -2.62 -29.35 -5.64
C ALA A 102 -3.58 -30.32 -4.93
N LYS A 103 -3.41 -31.63 -5.13
CA LYS A 103 -4.21 -32.65 -4.42
C LYS A 103 -4.00 -32.62 -2.90
N LYS A 104 -2.78 -32.31 -2.45
CA LYS A 104 -2.48 -32.12 -1.01
C LYS A 104 -3.07 -30.82 -0.48
N ALA A 105 -2.88 -29.72 -1.22
CA ALA A 105 -3.41 -28.41 -0.84
C ALA A 105 -4.93 -28.41 -0.71
N ALA A 106 -5.65 -29.14 -1.57
CA ALA A 106 -7.11 -29.28 -1.52
C ALA A 106 -7.64 -29.96 -0.25
N ARG A 107 -6.81 -30.72 0.48
CA ARG A 107 -7.21 -31.37 1.74
C ARG A 107 -7.09 -30.45 2.95
N VAL A 108 -6.33 -29.37 2.83
CA VAL A 108 -6.10 -28.42 3.92
C VAL A 108 -7.01 -27.24 3.72
N GLN A 109 -7.91 -27.00 4.67
CA GLN A 109 -8.69 -25.76 4.68
C GLN A 109 -7.74 -24.59 4.94
N LYS A 110 -7.81 -23.56 4.10
CA LYS A 110 -7.03 -22.33 4.23
C LYS A 110 -7.98 -21.15 4.23
N ILE A 111 -7.61 -20.08 4.92
CA ILE A 111 -8.42 -18.87 5.06
C ILE A 111 -7.74 -17.67 4.40
N SER A 112 -8.50 -16.64 4.09
CA SER A 112 -7.91 -15.39 3.60
C SER A 112 -7.21 -14.66 4.74
N LYS A 113 -6.25 -13.78 4.39
CA LYS A 113 -5.58 -12.92 5.37
C LYS A 113 -6.60 -12.04 6.12
N GLN A 114 -7.61 -11.55 5.41
CA GLN A 114 -8.64 -10.68 5.98
C GLN A 114 -9.49 -11.43 7.01
N ASP A 115 -9.87 -12.68 6.73
CA ASP A 115 -10.62 -13.51 7.68
C ASP A 115 -9.79 -13.81 8.93
N LEU A 116 -8.49 -14.08 8.77
CA LEU A 116 -7.59 -14.26 9.91
C LEU A 116 -7.52 -12.99 10.76
N ALA A 117 -7.32 -11.83 10.13
CA ALA A 117 -7.23 -10.54 10.80
C ALA A 117 -8.51 -10.21 11.57
N MET A 118 -9.69 -10.42 10.96
CA MET A 118 -10.98 -10.20 11.61
C MET A 118 -11.20 -11.11 12.83
N ASN A 119 -10.87 -12.39 12.73
CA ASN A 119 -11.01 -13.32 13.85
C ASN A 119 -10.05 -12.97 15.00
N VAL A 120 -8.81 -12.59 14.67
CA VAL A 120 -7.83 -12.12 15.66
C VAL A 120 -8.32 -10.84 16.33
N GLN A 121 -8.82 -9.87 15.56
CA GLN A 121 -9.36 -8.62 16.08
C GLN A 121 -10.54 -8.89 17.04
N LYS A 122 -11.47 -9.75 16.63
CA LYS A 122 -12.61 -10.14 17.48
C LYS A 122 -12.15 -10.75 18.79
N HIS A 123 -11.19 -11.67 18.75
CA HIS A 123 -10.63 -12.28 19.95
C HIS A 123 -9.92 -11.24 20.82
N PHE A 124 -9.11 -10.37 20.22
CA PHE A 124 -8.38 -9.32 20.93
C PHE A 124 -9.31 -8.36 21.67
N LEU A 125 -10.41 -7.95 21.05
CA LEU A 125 -11.42 -7.07 21.67
C LEU A 125 -12.24 -7.76 22.77
N ALA A 126 -12.39 -9.08 22.69
CA ALA A 126 -13.11 -9.87 23.69
C ALA A 126 -12.23 -10.27 24.89
N MET A 127 -10.92 -10.04 24.84
CA MET A 127 -10.02 -10.40 25.93
C MET A 127 -10.21 -9.49 27.13
N ASN A 128 -10.45 -10.10 28.30
CA ASN A 128 -10.43 -9.40 29.57
C ASN A 128 -8.99 -9.24 30.06
N VAL A 129 -8.60 -8.00 30.32
CA VAL A 129 -7.21 -7.67 30.65
C VAL A 129 -7.16 -6.80 31.90
N ARG A 130 -6.24 -7.11 32.81
CA ARG A 130 -5.95 -6.30 34.00
C ARG A 130 -4.78 -5.36 33.68
N GLU A 131 -5.05 -4.06 33.72
CA GLU A 131 -4.09 -3.02 33.36
C GLU A 131 -2.77 -3.14 34.14
N ASN A 132 -2.85 -3.30 35.47
CA ASN A 132 -1.67 -3.40 36.34
C ASN A 132 -0.70 -4.52 35.92
N GLU A 133 -1.23 -5.66 35.47
CA GLU A 133 -0.41 -6.80 35.04
C GLU A 133 0.24 -6.56 33.69
N ILE A 134 -0.48 -5.94 32.76
CA ILE A 134 0.05 -5.59 31.44
C ILE A 134 1.15 -4.56 31.56
N LEU A 135 0.93 -3.47 32.30
CA LEU A 135 1.91 -2.40 32.44
C LEU A 135 3.19 -2.90 33.12
N ALA A 136 3.05 -3.65 34.21
CA ALA A 136 4.20 -4.24 34.90
C ALA A 136 4.96 -5.21 33.99
N GLY A 137 4.24 -6.12 33.31
CA GLY A 137 4.84 -7.10 32.41
C GLY A 137 5.49 -6.45 31.18
N PHE A 138 4.87 -5.42 30.62
CA PHE A 138 5.42 -4.65 29.50
C PHE A 138 6.71 -3.94 29.91
N LEU A 139 6.68 -3.18 31.02
CA LEU A 139 7.83 -2.43 31.50
C LEU A 139 9.00 -3.37 31.84
N TYR A 140 8.72 -4.51 32.46
CA TYR A 140 9.72 -5.53 32.75
C TYR A 140 10.35 -6.07 31.46
N LYS A 141 9.54 -6.49 30.48
CA LYS A 141 10.04 -7.01 29.20
C LYS A 141 10.87 -5.96 28.48
N VAL A 142 10.40 -4.73 28.34
CA VAL A 142 11.13 -3.67 27.64
C VAL A 142 12.47 -3.37 28.31
N LYS A 143 12.51 -3.28 29.65
CA LYS A 143 13.76 -3.03 30.38
C LYS A 143 14.74 -4.21 30.32
N ASN A 144 14.23 -5.43 30.23
CA ASN A 144 15.04 -6.65 30.30
C ASN A 144 15.26 -7.34 28.94
N GLN A 145 14.76 -6.79 27.83
CA GLN A 145 14.90 -7.35 26.47
C GLN A 145 16.34 -7.72 26.06
N LYS A 146 17.35 -7.01 26.59
CA LYS A 146 18.77 -7.27 26.31
C LYS A 146 19.39 -8.37 27.20
N LYS A 147 18.68 -8.79 28.24
CA LYS A 147 19.11 -9.79 29.23
C LYS A 147 18.47 -11.16 28.99
N ASP A 148 17.55 -11.28 28.03
CA ASP A 148 16.94 -12.56 27.68
C ASP A 148 18.01 -13.48 27.07
N PHE A 149 18.24 -14.60 27.74
CA PHE A 149 19.18 -15.63 27.32
C PHE A 149 18.69 -16.28 26.02
N LYS A 150 19.37 -16.00 24.91
CA LYS A 150 19.12 -16.69 23.63
C LYS A 150 19.82 -18.04 23.66
N LEU A 151 19.06 -19.10 23.94
CA LEU A 151 19.43 -20.45 23.50
C LEU A 151 19.29 -20.52 21.98
N THR A 152 20.39 -20.29 21.28
CA THR A 152 20.51 -20.67 19.87
C THR A 152 20.74 -22.18 19.81
N PHE A 153 19.78 -22.91 19.24
CA PHE A 153 19.98 -24.28 18.76
C PHE A 153 20.01 -24.26 17.24
#